data_AF-A0A529LFU2-F1
#
_entry.id   AF-A0A529LFU2-F1
#
_cell.length_a   1.000
_cell.length_b   1.000
_cell.length_c   1.000
_cell.angle_alpha   90.00
_cell.angle_beta   90.00
_cell.angle_gamma   90.00
#
_symmetry.space_group_name_H-M   'P 1'
#
loop_
_entity.id
_entity.type
_entity.pdbx_description
1 polymer ?
#
loop_
_entity_poly.entity_id
_entity_poly.type
_entity_poly.pdbx_seq_one_letter_code
_entity_poly.pdbx_strand_id
1 'polypeptide(L)'
;FPDNAIAIDAMRDGVHLAGHVSIPSYTRANALQQYAYVNGRPVRDKLIAGAIRGAFADVLPRDRHAVTVLFLSLDPSTVDVNVHPAKADVRFRDPGLVRGLIVGAIREALAGAGIRAA
;
A
#
# COMPACT_ATOMS: atom_id res chain seq x y z
N PHE A 1 7.72 -7.85 13.40
CA PHE A 1 7.41 -7.03 12.20
C PHE A 1 8.58 -6.16 11.81
N PRO A 2 9.22 -5.37 12.72
CA PRO A 2 10.32 -4.48 12.33
C PRO A 2 11.45 -5.20 11.58
N ASP A 3 11.93 -6.33 12.09
CA ASP A 3 13.04 -7.11 11.49
C ASP A 3 12.69 -7.79 10.16
N ASN A 4 11.40 -7.83 9.80
CA ASN A 4 10.89 -8.49 8.59
C ASN A 4 10.18 -7.47 7.67
N ALA A 5 10.56 -6.19 7.76
CA ALA A 5 9.93 -5.13 7.02
C ALA A 5 10.94 -4.25 6.29
N ILE A 6 10.51 -3.72 5.14
CA ILE A 6 11.24 -2.76 4.34
C ILE A 6 10.49 -1.43 4.45
N ALA A 7 11.24 -0.36 4.69
CA ALA A 7 10.71 0.99 4.72
C ALA A 7 10.27 1.44 3.32
N ILE A 8 9.17 2.15 3.25
CA ILE A 8 8.66 2.83 2.06
C ILE A 8 8.72 4.32 2.32
N ASP A 9 9.31 5.06 1.39
CA ASP A 9 9.24 6.52 1.32
C ASP A 9 9.32 6.92 -0.16
N ALA A 10 8.21 7.41 -0.70
CA ALA A 10 8.10 7.77 -2.10
C ALA A 10 7.12 8.92 -2.29
N MET A 11 7.41 9.82 -3.22
CA MET A 11 6.56 10.96 -3.56
C MET A 11 6.36 11.06 -5.06
N ARG A 12 5.13 11.34 -5.50
CA ARG A 12 4.80 11.63 -6.90
C ARG A 12 3.61 12.58 -6.97
N ASP A 13 3.75 13.65 -7.75
CA ASP A 13 2.68 14.61 -8.08
C ASP A 13 1.88 15.09 -6.85
N GLY A 14 2.59 15.42 -5.75
CA GLY A 14 1.98 15.90 -4.51
C GLY A 14 1.35 14.81 -3.62
N VAL A 15 1.45 13.54 -4.00
CA VAL A 15 1.08 12.39 -3.17
C VAL A 15 2.34 11.79 -2.56
N HIS A 16 2.40 11.73 -1.24
CA HIS A 16 3.46 11.08 -0.47
C HIS A 16 2.96 9.74 0.08
N LEU A 17 3.76 8.70 -0.10
CA LEU A 17 3.56 7.38 0.43
C LEU A 17 4.73 7.05 1.36
N ALA A 18 4.42 6.81 2.62
CA ALA A 18 5.38 6.37 3.63
C ALA A 18 4.90 5.09 4.32
N GLY A 19 5.81 4.40 5.01
CA GLY A 19 5.46 3.30 5.91
C GLY A 19 6.36 2.09 5.76
N HIS A 20 5.79 0.91 5.96
CA HIS A 20 6.54 -0.35 5.92
C HIS A 20 5.72 -1.47 5.27
N VAL A 21 6.42 -2.34 4.57
CA VAL A 21 5.85 -3.58 4.01
C VAL A 21 6.72 -4.77 4.38
N SER A 22 6.10 -5.95 4.55
CA SER A 22 6.86 -7.14 4.88
C SER A 22 7.67 -7.70 3.71
N ILE A 23 8.77 -8.37 4.02
CA ILE A 23 9.50 -9.20 3.05
C ILE A 23 8.66 -10.42 2.63
N PRO A 24 8.88 -11.01 1.43
CA PRO A 24 8.10 -12.14 0.92
C PRO A 24 8.15 -13.42 1.77
N SER A 25 9.17 -13.61 2.60
CA SER A 25 9.25 -14.74 3.53
C SER A 25 8.36 -14.55 4.76
N TYR A 26 7.88 -13.33 5.02
CA TYR A 26 6.99 -13.00 6.14
C TYR A 26 5.59 -12.67 5.64
N THR A 27 4.70 -13.67 5.65
CA THR A 27 3.36 -13.58 5.05
C THR A 27 2.24 -13.96 6.02
N ARG A 28 0.99 -13.71 5.60
CA ARG A 28 -0.24 -14.14 6.27
C ARG A 28 -1.19 -14.86 5.32
N ALA A 29 -2.07 -15.68 5.89
CA ALA A 29 -3.13 -16.38 5.18
C ALA A 29 -4.31 -15.47 4.81
N ASN A 30 -4.36 -14.23 5.30
CA ASN A 30 -5.38 -13.25 4.97
C ASN A 30 -4.82 -11.82 5.02
N ALA A 31 -5.58 -10.87 4.50
CA ALA A 31 -5.21 -9.46 4.39
C ALA A 31 -5.50 -8.62 5.65
N LEU A 32 -5.85 -9.23 6.80
CA LEU A 32 -6.28 -8.46 7.99
C LEU A 32 -5.18 -7.57 8.59
N GLN A 33 -3.90 -7.87 8.31
CA GLN A 33 -2.75 -7.06 8.73
C GLN A 33 -2.22 -6.14 7.63
N GLN A 34 -3.10 -5.70 6.73
CA GLN A 34 -2.82 -4.62 5.78
C GLN A 34 -3.47 -3.35 6.28
N TYR A 35 -2.66 -2.51 6.93
CA TYR A 35 -3.08 -1.22 7.43
C TYR A 35 -2.73 -0.14 6.40
N ALA A 36 -3.69 0.74 6.15
CA ALA A 36 -3.53 1.90 5.29
C ALA A 36 -4.19 3.10 5.94
N TYR A 37 -3.54 4.25 5.82
CA TYR A 37 -4.00 5.52 6.33
C TYR A 37 -3.97 6.55 5.21
N VAL A 38 -4.99 7.39 5.12
CA VAL A 38 -5.05 8.52 4.18
C VAL A 38 -5.27 9.78 4.99
N ASN A 39 -4.32 10.71 4.95
CA ASN A 39 -4.34 11.94 5.75
C ASN A 39 -4.64 11.66 7.23
N GLY A 40 -3.98 10.64 7.79
CA GLY A 40 -4.11 10.22 9.19
C GLY A 40 -5.35 9.38 9.53
N ARG A 41 -6.28 9.18 8.60
CA ARG A 41 -7.49 8.35 8.83
C ARG A 41 -7.24 6.90 8.40
N PRO A 42 -7.54 5.89 9.24
CA PRO A 42 -7.46 4.49 8.82
C PRO A 42 -8.54 4.20 7.77
N VAL A 43 -8.15 3.52 6.69
CA VAL A 43 -9.04 3.21 5.57
C VAL A 43 -9.01 1.73 5.21
N ARG A 44 -10.12 1.21 4.66
CA ARG A 44 -10.22 -0.16 4.14
C ARG A 44 -10.66 -0.09 2.69
N ASP A 45 -9.82 0.52 1.87
CA ASP A 45 -10.12 0.83 0.48
C ASP A 45 -9.66 -0.27 -0.49
N LYS A 46 -10.52 -0.59 -1.48
CA LYS A 46 -10.26 -1.66 -2.45
C LYS A 46 -9.14 -1.33 -3.44
N LEU A 47 -8.97 -0.07 -3.80
CA LEU A 47 -7.89 0.36 -4.71
C LEU A 47 -6.55 0.16 -4.03
N ILE A 48 -6.42 0.59 -2.77
CA ILE A 48 -5.19 0.40 -2.00
C ILE A 48 -4.88 -1.09 -1.82
N ALA A 49 -5.87 -1.90 -1.42
CA ALA A 49 -5.71 -3.34 -1.28
C ALA A 49 -5.32 -4.01 -2.61
N GLY A 50 -5.90 -3.57 -3.72
CA GLY A 50 -5.56 -4.04 -5.06
C GLY A 50 -4.15 -3.63 -5.50
N ALA A 51 -3.69 -2.43 -5.14
CA ALA A 51 -2.35 -1.95 -5.41
C ALA A 51 -1.29 -2.76 -4.64
N ILE A 52 -1.51 -3.00 -3.34
CA ILE A 52 -0.63 -3.86 -2.53
C ILE A 52 -0.56 -5.27 -3.15
N ARG A 53 -1.71 -5.87 -3.49
CA ARG A 53 -1.73 -7.19 -4.15
C ARG A 53 -0.94 -7.19 -5.46
N GLY A 54 -1.11 -6.17 -6.31
CA GLY A 54 -0.41 -6.05 -7.57
C GLY A 54 1.10 -5.83 -7.42
N ALA A 55 1.54 -5.17 -6.35
CA ALA A 55 2.96 -4.97 -6.06
C ALA A 55 3.68 -6.27 -5.70
N PHE A 56 2.98 -7.18 -5.01
CA PHE A 56 3.51 -8.45 -4.51
C PHE A 56 3.22 -9.66 -5.42
N ALA A 57 2.48 -9.47 -6.51
CA ALA A 57 1.94 -10.57 -7.34
C ALA A 57 2.99 -11.57 -7.83
N ASP A 58 4.22 -11.09 -8.10
CA ASP A 58 5.30 -11.91 -8.67
C ASP A 58 6.24 -12.50 -7.59
N VAL A 59 6.05 -12.11 -6.32
CA VAL A 59 6.94 -12.51 -5.20
C VAL A 59 6.21 -13.23 -4.08
N LEU A 60 4.87 -13.22 -4.07
CA LEU A 60 4.05 -13.96 -3.11
C LEU A 60 3.25 -15.08 -3.79
N PRO A 61 3.08 -16.22 -3.12
CA PRO A 61 2.08 -17.20 -3.52
C PRO A 61 0.67 -16.60 -3.52
N ARG A 62 -0.20 -17.12 -4.39
CA ARG A 62 -1.55 -16.59 -4.67
C ARG A 62 -2.45 -16.43 -3.44
N ASP A 63 -2.29 -17.27 -2.43
CA ASP A 63 -3.09 -17.32 -1.20
C ASP A 63 -2.38 -16.65 0.00
N ARG A 64 -1.30 -15.90 -0.27
CA ARG A 64 -0.50 -15.22 0.75
C ARG A 64 -0.57 -13.71 0.62
N HIS A 65 -0.52 -13.07 1.78
CA HIS A 65 -0.65 -11.63 1.92
C HIS A 65 0.57 -11.05 2.64
N ALA A 66 1.10 -9.95 2.13
CA ALA A 66 2.06 -9.13 2.84
C ALA A 66 1.38 -8.45 4.04
N VAL A 67 2.19 -8.20 5.08
CA VAL A 67 1.83 -7.32 6.20
C VAL A 67 2.27 -5.92 5.83
N THR A 68 1.38 -4.93 5.97
CA THR A 68 1.68 -3.55 5.57
C THR A 68 1.19 -2.56 6.61
N VAL A 69 1.89 -1.44 6.72
CA VAL A 69 1.40 -0.21 7.33
C VAL A 69 1.80 0.93 6.40
N LEU A 70 0.83 1.50 5.69
CA LEU A 70 1.07 2.53 4.68
C LEU A 70 0.35 3.83 5.06
N PHE A 71 1.01 4.95 4.86
CA PHE A 71 0.49 6.29 5.09
C PHE A 71 0.54 7.06 3.78
N LEU A 72 -0.63 7.45 3.28
CA LEU A 72 -0.79 8.35 2.15
C LEU A 72 -1.09 9.75 2.67
N SER A 73 -0.27 10.71 2.26
CA SER A 73 -0.44 12.13 2.55
C SER A 73 -0.57 12.89 1.23
N LEU A 74 -1.65 13.65 1.07
CA LEU A 74 -1.94 14.41 -0.14
C LEU A 74 -2.91 15.56 0.15
N ASP A 75 -3.03 16.51 -0.78
CA ASP A 75 -3.97 17.63 -0.67
C ASP A 75 -5.40 17.11 -0.37
N PRO A 76 -6.02 17.49 0.77
CA PRO A 76 -7.39 17.11 1.11
C PRO A 76 -8.43 17.46 0.04
N SER A 77 -8.18 18.44 -0.83
CA SER A 77 -9.06 18.77 -1.96
C SER A 77 -9.10 17.67 -3.02
N THR A 78 -8.07 16.82 -3.07
CA THR A 78 -7.88 15.75 -4.06
C THR A 78 -8.36 14.39 -3.57
N VAL A 79 -8.89 14.30 -2.34
CA VAL A 79 -9.31 13.04 -1.74
C VAL A 79 -10.54 13.21 -0.84
N ASP A 80 -11.52 12.34 -1.00
CA ASP A 80 -12.66 12.23 -0.10
C ASP A 80 -12.61 10.90 0.66
N VAL A 81 -12.53 10.96 1.98
CA VAL A 81 -12.38 9.81 2.88
C VAL A 81 -13.74 9.41 3.53
N ASN A 82 -14.87 10.00 3.11
CA ASN A 82 -16.18 9.84 3.76
C ASN A 82 -17.32 9.42 2.80
N VAL A 83 -17.02 8.76 1.69
CA VAL A 83 -18.03 8.48 0.65
C VAL A 83 -19.13 7.49 1.09
N HIS A 84 -18.96 6.76 2.21
CA HIS A 84 -20.01 5.90 2.76
C HIS A 84 -19.94 5.75 4.30
N PRO A 85 -21.07 5.78 5.05
CA PRO A 85 -21.07 5.65 6.51
C PRO A 85 -20.60 4.29 7.02
N ALA A 86 -20.85 3.23 6.25
CA ALA A 86 -20.59 1.85 6.65
C ALA A 86 -19.24 1.29 6.17
N LYS A 87 -18.49 2.03 5.33
CA LYS A 87 -17.24 1.58 4.71
C LYS A 87 -16.33 2.79 4.54
N ALA A 88 -15.13 2.72 5.11
CA ALA A 88 -14.07 3.72 4.90
C ALA A 88 -13.49 3.59 3.47
N ASP A 89 -14.34 3.81 2.47
CA ASP A 89 -14.00 3.88 1.05
C ASP A 89 -13.39 5.26 0.78
N VAL A 90 -12.38 5.31 -0.10
CA VAL A 90 -11.65 6.54 -0.41
C VAL A 90 -11.82 6.88 -1.87
N ARG A 91 -12.20 8.13 -2.17
CA ARG A 91 -12.28 8.62 -3.54
C ARG A 91 -11.13 9.58 -3.81
N PHE A 92 -10.12 9.08 -4.52
CA PHE A 92 -9.04 9.90 -5.05
C PHE A 92 -9.47 10.59 -6.35
N ARG A 93 -9.04 11.84 -6.53
CA ARG A 93 -9.21 12.57 -7.80
C ARG A 93 -8.51 11.85 -8.95
N ASP A 94 -7.29 11.35 -8.70
CA ASP A 94 -6.57 10.47 -9.62
C ASP A 94 -6.25 9.12 -8.95
N PRO A 95 -7.14 8.12 -9.12
CA PRO A 95 -6.92 6.77 -8.62
C PRO A 95 -5.72 6.07 -9.26
N GLY A 96 -5.40 6.40 -10.52
CA GLY A 96 -4.32 5.80 -11.29
C GLY A 96 -2.95 6.20 -10.75
N LEU A 97 -2.77 7.48 -10.44
CA LEU A 97 -1.59 8.03 -9.78
C LEU A 97 -1.32 7.30 -8.45
N VAL A 98 -2.32 7.21 -7.57
CA VAL A 98 -2.18 6.58 -6.25
C VAL A 98 -1.84 5.11 -6.37
N ARG A 99 -2.52 4.37 -7.25
CA ARG A 99 -2.22 2.95 -7.51
C ARG A 99 -0.78 2.80 -8.03
N GLY A 100 -0.39 3.62 -9.00
CA GLY A 100 0.94 3.60 -9.61
C GLY A 100 2.04 3.88 -8.60
N LEU A 101 1.84 4.86 -7.72
CA LEU A 101 2.77 5.19 -6.64
C LEU A 101 2.96 4.01 -5.69
N ILE A 102 1.87 3.41 -5.19
CA ILE A 102 1.95 2.26 -4.28
C ILE A 102 2.66 1.07 -4.93
N VAL A 103 2.27 0.70 -6.15
CA VAL A 103 2.86 -0.44 -6.86
C VAL A 103 4.35 -0.20 -7.13
N GLY A 104 4.68 0.99 -7.65
CA GLY A 104 6.05 1.36 -7.97
C GLY A 104 6.95 1.37 -6.74
N ALA A 105 6.55 2.08 -5.68
CA ALA A 105 7.35 2.23 -4.48
C ALA A 105 7.63 0.88 -3.78
N ILE A 106 6.62 0.01 -3.69
CA ILE A 106 6.81 -1.33 -3.09
C ILE A 106 7.75 -2.18 -3.96
N ARG A 107 7.57 -2.19 -5.29
CA ARG A 107 8.43 -2.96 -6.19
C ARG A 107 9.88 -2.47 -6.16
N GLU A 108 10.08 -1.15 -6.12
CA GLU A 108 11.39 -0.53 -5.99
C GLU A 108 12.06 -0.91 -4.66
N ALA A 109 11.32 -0.82 -3.55
CA ALA A 109 11.83 -1.19 -2.23
C ALA A 109 12.20 -2.69 -2.13
N LEU A 110 11.38 -3.57 -2.70
CA LEU A 110 11.70 -5.01 -2.79
C LEU A 110 12.97 -5.23 -3.61
N ALA A 111 13.08 -4.60 -4.79
CA ALA A 111 14.25 -4.70 -5.64
C ALA A 111 15.52 -4.19 -4.95
N GLY A 112 15.43 -3.06 -4.24
CA GLY A 112 16.52 -2.48 -3.43
C GLY A 112 16.96 -3.39 -2.28
N ALA A 113 16.05 -4.17 -1.72
CA ALA A 113 16.33 -5.21 -0.72
C ALA A 113 16.85 -6.53 -1.33
N GLY A 114 17.15 -6.57 -2.63
CA GLY A 114 17.65 -7.75 -3.33
C GLY A 114 16.58 -8.79 -3.67
N ILE A 115 15.31 -8.48 -3.43
CA ILE A 115 14.17 -9.34 -3.74
C ILE A 115 13.73 -9.02 -5.16
N ARG A 116 13.96 -9.96 -6.09
CA ARG A 116 13.48 -9.85 -7.46
C ARG A 116 12.40 -10.88 -7.72
N ALA A 117 11.45 -10.52 -8.57
CA ALA A 117 10.54 -11.49 -9.17
C ALA A 117 11.37 -12.56 -9.89
N ALA A 118 10.91 -13.82 -9.81
CA ALA A 118 11.48 -14.92 -10.57
C ALA A 118 11.14 -14.79 -12.06
#